data_AF-A0A811VMY0-F1
#
_entry.id   AF-A0A811VMY0-F1
#
_cell.length_a   1.000
_cell.length_b   1.000
_cell.length_c   1.000
_cell.angle_alpha   90.00
_cell.angle_beta   90.00
_cell.angle_gamma   90.00
#
_symmetry.space_group_name_H-M   'P 1'
#
loop_
_entity.id
_entity.type
_entity.pdbx_description
1 polymer ?
#
loop_
_entity_poly.entity_id
_entity_poly.type
_entity_poly.pdbx_seq_one_letter_code
_entity_poly.pdbx_strand_id
1 'polypeptide(L)'
;MAAYSYIIIGVGTLVVFLLGFFGAARENVCCTVGFIVFLWIVIIGQIAITFLLVRSEDTAASHLSNVLDVAWEEELSSPGAMSLYETWLGCCGRASPHDYIVNDRMPPLTCFKNGDNSKSENLIGTGCRIVFENYWLNLLRVFNIIAGVLIALELIGSMISCCLCNSIRNDHRRSRY
;
A
#
# COMPACT_ATOMS: atom_id res chain seq x y z
N MET A 1 3.56 -1.89 17.69
CA MET A 1 2.48 -2.58 16.93
C MET A 1 2.93 -2.98 15.52
N ALA A 2 3.62 -2.11 14.75
CA ALA A 2 4.11 -2.44 13.41
C ALA A 2 5.05 -3.66 13.34
N ALA A 3 5.90 -3.90 14.34
CA ALA A 3 6.76 -5.08 14.36
C ALA A 3 5.98 -6.40 14.36
N TYR A 4 4.87 -6.48 15.12
CA TYR A 4 4.05 -7.69 15.20
C TYR A 4 3.32 -7.99 13.90
N SER A 5 2.86 -6.97 13.17
CA SER A 5 2.22 -7.18 11.86
C SER A 5 3.16 -7.81 10.85
N TYR A 6 4.44 -7.39 10.81
CA TYR A 6 5.42 -8.01 9.92
C TYR A 6 5.71 -9.47 10.28
N ILE A 7 5.76 -9.80 11.58
CA ILE A 7 5.96 -11.17 12.05
C ILE A 7 4.77 -12.06 11.64
N ILE A 8 3.54 -11.60 11.82
CA ILE A 8 2.33 -12.36 11.47
C ILE A 8 2.29 -12.63 9.96
N ILE A 9 2.57 -11.62 9.14
CA ILE A 9 2.61 -11.76 7.68
C ILE A 9 3.71 -12.77 7.29
N GLY A 10 4.91 -12.64 7.86
CA GLY A 10 6.04 -13.53 7.55
C GLY A 10 5.81 -15.00 7.95
N VAL A 11 5.22 -15.23 9.12
CA VAL A 11 4.86 -16.60 9.55
C VAL A 11 3.74 -17.15 8.68
N GLY A 12 2.72 -16.34 8.36
CA GLY A 12 1.62 -16.74 7.50
C GLY A 12 2.08 -17.18 6.11
N THR A 13 2.96 -16.39 5.48
CA THR A 13 3.51 -16.75 4.16
C THR A 13 4.33 -18.04 4.23
N LEU A 14 5.18 -18.21 5.24
CA LEU A 14 5.95 -19.45 5.44
C LEU A 14 5.04 -20.68 5.56
N VAL A 15 3.95 -20.60 6.33
CA VAL A 15 2.99 -21.71 6.48
C VAL A 15 2.35 -22.06 5.14
N VAL A 16 1.92 -21.07 4.37
CA VAL A 16 1.32 -21.29 3.04
C VAL A 16 2.33 -21.94 2.09
N PHE A 17 3.59 -21.49 2.09
CA PHE A 17 4.67 -22.08 1.30
C PHE A 17 4.94 -23.54 1.69
N LEU A 18 5.00 -23.85 2.99
CA LEU A 18 5.20 -25.21 3.47
C LEU A 18 4.04 -26.13 3.09
N LEU A 19 2.79 -25.65 3.17
CA LEU A 19 1.62 -26.42 2.74
C LEU A 19 1.64 -26.72 1.24
N GLY A 20 2.00 -25.73 0.42
CA GLY A 20 2.16 -25.92 -1.03
C GLY A 20 3.30 -26.89 -1.36
N PHE A 21 4.47 -26.71 -0.74
CA PHE A 21 5.65 -27.55 -0.98
C PHE A 21 5.44 -28.99 -0.53
N PHE A 22 4.95 -29.22 0.70
CA PHE A 22 4.66 -30.58 1.18
C PHE A 22 3.49 -31.21 0.45
N GLY A 23 2.47 -30.44 0.05
CA GLY A 23 1.36 -30.92 -0.77
C GLY A 23 1.83 -31.47 -2.12
N ALA A 24 2.74 -30.76 -2.78
CA ALA A 24 3.34 -31.20 -4.05
C ALA A 24 4.35 -32.34 -3.87
N ALA A 25 5.26 -32.23 -2.90
CA ALA A 25 6.37 -33.18 -2.73
C ALA A 25 5.96 -34.53 -2.12
N ARG A 26 4.92 -34.55 -1.28
CA ARG A 26 4.44 -35.78 -0.62
C ARG A 26 3.19 -36.37 -1.26
N GLU A 27 2.72 -35.78 -2.36
CA GLU A 27 1.45 -36.13 -3.02
C GLU A 27 0.29 -36.27 -2.01
N ASN A 28 0.29 -35.43 -0.97
CA ASN A 28 -0.69 -35.55 0.11
C ASN A 28 -1.91 -34.68 -0.19
N VAL A 29 -3.04 -35.33 -0.49
CA VAL A 29 -4.33 -34.70 -0.80
C VAL A 29 -4.75 -33.69 0.29
N CYS A 30 -4.55 -34.00 1.57
CA CYS A 30 -5.00 -33.13 2.66
C CYS A 30 -4.23 -31.80 2.69
N CYS A 31 -2.91 -31.83 2.52
CA CYS A 31 -2.07 -30.63 2.47
C CYS A 31 -2.39 -29.76 1.24
N THR A 32 -2.60 -30.39 0.08
CA THR A 32 -2.95 -29.69 -1.17
C THR A 32 -4.32 -29.03 -1.08
N VAL A 33 -5.33 -29.69 -0.48
CA VAL A 33 -6.65 -29.09 -0.24
C VAL A 33 -6.54 -27.90 0.71
N GLY A 34 -5.76 -28.02 1.79
CA GLY A 34 -5.50 -26.91 2.70
C GLY A 34 -4.91 -25.69 1.99
N PHE A 35 -3.88 -25.89 1.16
CA PHE A 35 -3.29 -24.83 0.35
C PHE A 35 -4.31 -24.14 -0.57
N ILE A 36 -5.15 -24.92 -1.28
CA ILE A 36 -6.21 -24.37 -2.14
C ILE A 36 -7.19 -23.51 -1.33
N VAL A 37 -7.65 -23.99 -0.18
CA VAL A 37 -8.59 -23.24 0.68
C VAL A 37 -7.96 -21.91 1.13
N PHE A 38 -6.69 -21.91 1.53
CA PHE A 38 -6.00 -20.66 1.88
C PHE A 38 -5.89 -19.69 0.71
N LEU A 39 -5.56 -20.17 -0.50
CA LEU A 39 -5.54 -19.31 -1.69
C LEU A 39 -6.89 -18.66 -1.96
N TRP A 40 -8.00 -19.41 -1.87
CA TRP A 40 -9.33 -18.85 -2.05
C TRP A 40 -9.69 -17.78 -1.00
N ILE A 41 -9.30 -17.99 0.26
CA ILE A 41 -9.51 -16.99 1.32
C ILE A 41 -8.74 -15.71 0.99
N VAL A 42 -7.49 -15.81 0.52
CA VAL A 42 -6.68 -14.66 0.13
C VAL A 42 -7.30 -13.94 -1.07
N ILE A 43 -7.72 -14.66 -2.12
CA ILE A 43 -8.38 -14.09 -3.31
C ILE A 43 -9.63 -13.29 -2.90
N ILE A 44 -10.50 -13.87 -2.07
CA ILE A 44 -11.72 -13.17 -1.61
C ILE A 44 -11.36 -11.92 -0.82
N GLY A 45 -10.35 -11.99 0.05
CA GLY A 45 -9.85 -10.85 0.80
C GLY A 45 -9.29 -9.74 -0.10
N GLN A 46 -8.47 -10.10 -1.10
CA GLN A 46 -7.91 -9.16 -2.06
C GLN A 46 -8.99 -8.47 -2.90
N ILE A 47 -9.98 -9.22 -3.38
CA ILE A 47 -11.12 -8.66 -4.12
C ILE A 47 -11.90 -7.68 -3.24
N ALA A 48 -12.20 -8.04 -1.99
CA ALA A 48 -12.92 -7.18 -1.07
C ALA A 48 -12.15 -5.87 -0.78
N ILE A 49 -10.85 -5.97 -0.47
CA ILE A 49 -10.01 -4.80 -0.20
C ILE A 49 -9.89 -3.92 -1.45
N THR A 50 -9.59 -4.51 -2.61
CA THR A 50 -9.44 -3.75 -3.86
C THR A 50 -10.74 -3.04 -4.22
N PHE A 51 -11.89 -3.70 -4.09
CA PHE A 51 -13.20 -3.11 -4.33
C PHE A 51 -13.47 -1.91 -3.40
N LEU A 52 -13.17 -2.06 -2.11
CA LEU A 52 -13.31 -0.96 -1.14
C LEU A 52 -12.39 0.21 -1.47
N LEU A 53 -11.11 -0.06 -1.76
CA LEU A 53 -10.13 0.98 -2.09
C LEU A 53 -10.49 1.73 -3.37
N VAL A 54 -10.98 1.04 -4.40
CA VAL A 54 -11.46 1.68 -5.63
C VAL A 54 -12.70 2.53 -5.37
N ARG A 55 -13.63 2.07 -4.52
CA ARG A 55 -14.85 2.82 -4.16
C ARG A 55 -14.53 4.12 -3.42
N SER A 56 -13.49 4.11 -2.58
CA SER A 56 -13.16 5.20 -1.67
C SER A 56 -11.77 5.79 -1.92
N GLU A 57 -11.26 5.78 -3.16
CA GLU A 57 -9.88 6.21 -3.44
C GLU A 57 -9.66 7.69 -3.08
N ASP A 58 -10.59 8.57 -3.43
CA ASP A 58 -10.53 10.00 -3.08
C ASP A 58 -10.65 10.24 -1.57
N THR A 59 -11.51 9.48 -0.91
CA THR A 59 -11.70 9.55 0.55
C THR A 59 -10.46 9.03 1.28
N ALA A 60 -9.86 7.94 0.81
CA ALA A 60 -8.65 7.38 1.39
C ALA A 60 -7.45 8.34 1.24
N ALA A 61 -7.27 8.92 0.04
CA ALA A 61 -6.20 9.88 -0.20
C ALA A 61 -6.37 11.16 0.62
N SER A 62 -7.59 11.68 0.76
CA SER A 62 -7.87 12.85 1.60
C SER A 62 -7.72 12.57 3.11
N HIS A 63 -8.08 11.38 3.59
CA HIS A 63 -7.80 10.99 4.97
C HIS A 63 -6.30 10.87 5.24
N LEU A 64 -5.54 10.31 4.29
CA LEU A 64 -4.09 10.23 4.39
C LEU A 64 -3.45 11.63 4.36
N SER A 65 -4.01 12.56 3.59
CA SER A 65 -3.53 13.94 3.56
C SER A 65 -3.85 14.75 4.81
N ASN A 66 -4.76 14.28 5.67
CA ASN A 66 -5.01 14.89 6.98
C ASN A 66 -3.78 14.87 7.91
N VAL A 67 -2.81 13.98 7.66
CA VAL A 67 -1.51 13.98 8.38
C VAL A 67 -0.76 15.30 8.15
N LEU A 68 -0.90 15.92 6.97
CA LEU A 68 -0.31 17.25 6.73
C LEU A 68 -1.01 18.35 7.53
N ASP A 69 -2.30 18.21 7.79
CA ASP A 69 -3.04 19.18 8.61
C ASP A 69 -2.53 19.13 10.06
N VAL A 70 -2.24 17.93 10.58
CA VAL A 70 -1.59 17.75 11.88
C VAL A 70 -0.15 18.28 11.88
N ALA A 71 0.62 17.98 10.84
CA ALA A 71 2.00 18.49 10.72
C ALA A 71 2.03 20.03 10.62
N TRP A 72 1.01 20.65 10.02
CA TRP A 72 0.86 22.10 9.97
C TRP A 72 0.55 22.69 11.35
N GLU A 73 -0.35 22.09 12.12
CA GLU A 73 -0.61 22.50 13.50
C GLU A 73 0.65 22.39 14.36
N GLU A 74 1.44 21.34 14.16
CA GLU A 74 2.72 21.17 14.84
C GLU A 74 3.76 22.19 14.38
N GLU A 75 3.81 22.54 13.10
CA GLU A 75 4.65 23.63 12.58
C GLU A 75 4.31 24.97 13.23
N LEU A 76 3.01 25.27 13.42
CA LEU A 76 2.56 26.46 14.13
C LEU A 76 2.99 26.49 15.60
N SER A 77 3.08 25.33 16.26
CA SER A 77 3.58 25.26 17.64
C SER A 77 5.10 25.23 17.74
N SER A 78 5.76 24.49 16.84
CA SER A 78 7.18 24.19 16.83
C SER A 78 7.70 24.21 15.38
N PRO A 79 8.44 25.26 14.99
CA PRO A 79 8.89 25.41 13.62
C PRO A 79 9.85 24.28 13.21
N GLY A 80 9.64 23.71 12.02
CA GLY A 80 10.46 22.65 11.43
C GLY A 80 9.73 21.33 11.15
N ALA A 81 8.51 21.12 11.68
CA ALA A 81 7.68 19.94 11.42
C ALA A 81 7.31 19.76 9.93
N MET A 82 7.12 20.87 9.20
CA MET A 82 6.73 20.83 7.79
C MET A 82 7.91 20.76 6.81
N SER A 83 9.13 21.08 7.28
CA SER A 83 10.34 21.15 6.45
C SER A 83 10.62 19.87 5.65
N LEU A 84 10.35 18.69 6.25
CA LEU A 84 10.52 17.39 5.61
C LEU A 84 9.56 17.22 4.42
N TYR A 85 8.30 17.58 4.61
CA TYR A 85 7.28 17.46 3.57
C TYR A 85 7.50 18.43 2.43
N GLU A 86 7.84 19.68 2.73
CA GLU A 86 8.12 20.72 1.74
C GLU A 86 9.30 20.35 0.85
N THR A 87 10.39 19.85 1.46
CA THR A 87 11.59 19.42 0.73
C THR A 87 11.30 18.17 -0.10
N TRP A 88 10.58 17.19 0.46
CA TRP A 88 10.34 15.92 -0.21
C TRP A 88 9.33 16.03 -1.36
N LEU A 89 8.27 16.82 -1.18
CA LEU A 89 7.21 16.98 -2.19
C LEU A 89 7.42 18.17 -3.12
N GLY A 90 8.37 19.07 -2.80
CA GLY A 90 8.58 20.31 -3.57
C GLY A 90 7.35 21.21 -3.54
N CYS A 91 6.78 21.39 -2.34
CA CYS A 91 5.58 22.18 -2.07
C CYS A 91 5.86 23.18 -0.94
N CYS A 92 4.92 24.10 -0.68
CA CYS A 92 5.08 25.07 0.40
C CYS A 92 3.77 25.32 1.14
N GLY A 93 3.83 25.25 2.48
CA GLY A 93 2.68 25.45 3.35
C GLY A 93 1.61 24.38 3.20
N ARG A 94 0.51 24.53 3.94
CA ARG A 94 -0.61 23.58 3.93
C ARG A 94 -1.33 23.58 2.59
N ALA A 95 -1.89 24.72 2.20
CA ALA A 95 -2.57 24.96 0.94
C ALA A 95 -1.80 25.94 0.04
N SER A 96 -0.98 26.82 0.62
CA SER A 96 -0.19 27.81 -0.13
C SER A 96 0.94 28.39 0.74
N PRO A 97 2.00 28.98 0.15
CA PRO A 97 2.94 29.84 0.88
C PRO A 97 2.30 30.94 1.72
N HIS A 98 1.10 31.40 1.32
CA HIS A 98 0.35 32.42 2.06
C HIS A 98 -0.01 31.97 3.48
N ASP A 99 -0.07 30.67 3.75
CA ASP A 99 -0.40 30.16 5.08
C ASP A 99 0.64 30.57 6.13
N TYR A 100 1.92 30.70 5.73
CA TYR A 100 2.94 31.26 6.61
C TYR A 100 2.71 32.74 6.88
N ILE A 101 2.40 33.52 5.84
CA ILE A 101 2.21 34.97 5.91
C ILE A 101 1.03 35.32 6.82
N VAL A 102 -0.08 34.58 6.72
CA VAL A 102 -1.28 34.78 7.56
C VAL A 102 -1.00 34.51 9.04
N ASN A 103 0.01 33.68 9.35
CA ASN A 103 0.45 33.40 10.71
C ASN A 103 1.66 34.25 11.13
N ASP A 104 1.87 35.40 10.49
CA ASP A 104 2.97 36.34 10.74
C ASP A 104 4.37 35.70 10.63
N ARG A 105 4.52 34.69 9.74
CA ARG A 105 5.77 33.97 9.49
C ARG A 105 6.22 34.14 8.06
N MET A 106 7.54 34.20 7.88
CA MET A 106 8.14 34.12 6.55
C MET A 106 8.28 32.66 6.14
N PRO A 107 7.94 32.30 4.88
CA PRO A 107 8.16 30.94 4.39
C PRO A 107 9.61 30.49 4.59
N PRO A 108 9.86 29.26 5.06
CA PRO A 108 11.19 28.73 5.26
C PRO A 108 11.95 28.55 3.92
N LEU A 109 13.27 28.38 3.97
CA LEU A 109 14.11 28.13 2.79
C LEU A 109 13.64 26.91 1.98
N THR A 110 12.99 25.93 2.62
CA THR A 110 12.38 24.75 1.98
C THR A 110 11.27 25.09 0.98
N CYS A 111 10.63 26.25 1.12
CA CYS A 111 9.62 26.76 0.19
C CYS A 111 10.19 27.43 -1.06
N PHE A 112 11.51 27.58 -1.16
CA PHE A 112 12.17 28.19 -2.31
C PHE A 112 12.87 27.12 -3.15
N LYS A 113 12.76 27.22 -4.47
CA LYS A 113 13.48 26.35 -5.39
C LYS A 113 14.98 26.41 -5.10
N ASN A 114 15.60 25.25 -4.94
CA ASN A 114 17.02 25.08 -4.58
C ASN A 114 17.42 25.79 -3.26
N GLY A 115 16.46 26.13 -2.39
CA GLY A 115 16.73 26.89 -1.17
C GLY A 115 17.17 28.34 -1.42
N ASP A 116 16.90 28.89 -2.60
CA ASP A 116 17.34 30.25 -2.96
C ASP A 116 16.23 31.28 -2.76
N ASN A 117 16.30 32.01 -1.66
CA ASN A 117 15.37 33.08 -1.31
C ASN A 117 15.73 34.45 -1.92
N SER A 118 16.78 34.53 -2.76
CA SER A 118 17.23 35.80 -3.35
C SER A 118 16.22 36.39 -4.34
N LYS A 119 15.36 35.55 -4.91
CA LYS A 119 14.33 35.95 -5.87
C LYS A 119 12.95 35.43 -5.48
N SER A 120 11.95 36.30 -5.58
CA SER A 120 10.54 35.94 -5.35
C SER A 120 10.01 34.92 -6.37
N GLU A 121 10.61 34.84 -7.57
CA GLU A 121 10.25 33.85 -8.60
C GLU A 121 10.57 32.40 -8.19
N ASN A 122 11.44 32.20 -7.21
CA ASN A 122 11.80 30.89 -6.70
C ASN A 122 10.80 30.35 -5.68
N LEU A 123 9.83 31.17 -5.23
CA LEU A 123 8.81 30.74 -4.27
C LEU A 123 7.89 29.70 -4.89
N ILE A 124 7.76 28.54 -4.23
CA ILE A 124 6.92 27.44 -4.68
C ILE A 124 5.45 27.77 -4.36
N GLY A 125 4.64 28.10 -5.38
CA GLY A 125 3.23 28.46 -5.18
C GLY A 125 2.29 27.31 -4.83
N THR A 126 2.75 26.06 -4.94
CA THR A 126 1.91 24.86 -4.78
C THR A 126 1.83 24.42 -3.32
N GLY A 127 0.62 24.27 -2.78
CA GLY A 127 0.39 23.75 -1.43
C GLY A 127 0.69 22.26 -1.27
N CYS A 128 1.19 21.88 -0.10
CA CYS A 128 1.58 20.49 0.16
C CYS A 128 0.40 19.52 0.21
N ARG A 129 -0.77 19.96 0.68
CA ARG A 129 -1.94 19.09 0.84
C ARG A 129 -2.39 18.47 -0.49
N ILE A 130 -2.45 19.27 -1.55
CA ILE A 130 -2.89 18.82 -2.88
C ILE A 130 -1.84 17.89 -3.51
N VAL A 131 -0.55 18.21 -3.38
CA VAL A 131 0.54 17.39 -3.93
C VAL A 131 0.57 16.02 -3.25
N PHE A 132 0.40 15.99 -1.93
CA PHE A 132 0.41 14.76 -1.14
C PHE A 132 -0.84 13.91 -1.35
N GLU A 133 -2.01 14.53 -1.50
CA GLU A 133 -3.24 13.85 -1.89
C GLU A 133 -3.10 13.19 -3.26
N ASN A 134 -2.58 13.91 -4.26
CA ASN A 134 -2.31 13.36 -5.58
C ASN A 134 -1.25 12.24 -5.55
N TYR A 135 -0.24 12.35 -4.71
CA TYR A 135 0.75 11.30 -4.49
C TYR A 135 0.07 10.01 -3.99
N TRP A 136 -0.80 10.12 -2.97
CA TRP A 136 -1.53 8.97 -2.44
C TRP A 136 -2.54 8.39 -3.43
N LEU A 137 -3.27 9.22 -4.18
CA LEU A 137 -4.15 8.77 -5.26
C LEU A 137 -3.38 7.92 -6.28
N ASN A 138 -2.22 8.41 -6.72
CA ASN A 138 -1.41 7.67 -7.67
C ASN A 138 -0.88 6.35 -7.07
N LEU A 139 -0.44 6.37 -5.81
CA LEU A 139 0.04 5.18 -5.13
C LEU A 139 -1.06 4.12 -4.90
N LEU A 140 -2.26 4.54 -4.50
CA LEU A 140 -3.43 3.68 -4.37
C LEU A 140 -3.84 3.08 -5.72
N ARG A 141 -3.79 3.87 -6.79
CA ARG A 141 -4.05 3.37 -8.15
C ARG A 141 -3.04 2.30 -8.58
N VAL A 142 -1.75 2.52 -8.34
CA VAL A 142 -0.70 1.53 -8.61
C VAL A 142 -0.92 0.27 -7.77
N PHE A 143 -1.25 0.42 -6.49
CA PHE A 143 -1.56 -0.70 -5.60
C PHE A 143 -2.73 -1.54 -6.12
N ASN A 144 -3.82 -0.90 -6.56
CA ASN A 144 -4.98 -1.59 -7.13
C ASN A 144 -4.62 -2.38 -8.41
N ILE A 145 -3.74 -1.85 -9.26
CA ILE A 145 -3.25 -2.55 -10.46
C ILE A 145 -2.45 -3.79 -10.06
N ILE A 146 -1.52 -3.65 -9.11
CA ILE A 146 -0.71 -4.78 -8.61
C ILE A 146 -1.60 -5.84 -7.97
N ALA A 147 -2.60 -5.44 -7.17
CA ALA A 147 -3.56 -6.35 -6.57
C ALA A 147 -4.34 -7.14 -7.63
N GLY A 148 -4.77 -6.49 -8.72
CA GLY A 148 -5.42 -7.17 -9.85
C GLY A 148 -4.53 -8.24 -10.51
N VAL A 149 -3.24 -7.94 -10.69
CA VAL A 149 -2.26 -8.92 -11.22
C VAL A 149 -2.06 -10.09 -10.26
N LEU A 150 -1.98 -9.83 -8.95
CA LEU A 150 -1.84 -10.87 -7.93
C LEU A 150 -3.05 -11.80 -7.91
N ILE A 151 -4.28 -11.27 -7.95
CA ILE A 151 -5.52 -12.07 -8.04
C ILE A 151 -5.47 -13.00 -9.25
N ALA A 152 -5.04 -12.49 -10.42
CA ALA A 152 -4.94 -13.31 -11.63
C ALA A 152 -3.91 -14.45 -11.47
N LEU A 153 -2.75 -14.19 -10.87
CA LEU A 153 -1.74 -15.20 -10.60
C LEU A 153 -2.23 -16.26 -9.59
N GLU A 154 -2.92 -15.84 -8.54
CA GLU A 154 -3.49 -16.74 -7.53
C GLU A 154 -4.57 -17.65 -8.13
N LEU A 155 -5.42 -17.13 -9.02
CA LEU A 155 -6.41 -17.93 -9.75
C LEU A 155 -5.74 -19.01 -10.63
N ILE A 156 -4.67 -18.65 -11.35
CA ILE A 156 -3.90 -19.61 -12.14
C ILE A 156 -3.27 -20.67 -11.22
N GLY A 157 -2.66 -20.25 -10.11
CA GLY A 157 -2.08 -21.15 -9.11
C GLY A 157 -3.12 -22.09 -8.49
N SER A 158 -4.33 -21.60 -8.22
CA SER A 158 -5.45 -22.42 -7.75
C SER A 158 -5.87 -23.45 -8.80
N MET A 159 -5.97 -23.08 -10.08
CA MET A 159 -6.30 -24.02 -11.15
C MET A 159 -5.28 -25.16 -11.26
N ILE A 160 -3.99 -24.84 -11.23
CA ILE A 160 -2.91 -25.83 -11.25
C ILE A 160 -3.00 -26.75 -10.03
N SER A 161 -3.23 -26.18 -8.85
CA SER A 161 -3.34 -26.93 -7.59
C SER A 161 -4.54 -27.88 -7.58
N CYS A 162 -5.68 -27.45 -8.12
CA CYS A 162 -6.86 -28.30 -8.30
C CYS A 162 -6.58 -29.48 -9.25
N CYS A 163 -5.90 -29.22 -10.38
CA CYS A 163 -5.50 -30.27 -11.31
C CYS A 163 -4.56 -31.29 -10.64
N LEU A 164 -3.57 -30.80 -9.88
CA LEU A 164 -2.64 -31.64 -9.12
C LEU A 164 -3.39 -32.49 -8.09
N CYS A 165 -4.30 -31.90 -7.32
CA CYS A 165 -5.12 -32.59 -6.34
C CYS A 165 -5.97 -33.70 -6.98
N ASN A 166 -6.57 -33.44 -8.15
CA ASN A 166 -7.33 -34.44 -8.89
C ASN A 166 -6.45 -35.57 -9.42
N SER A 167 -5.25 -35.24 -9.93
CA SER A 167 -4.28 -36.23 -10.39
C SER A 167 -3.87 -37.19 -9.27
N ILE A 168 -3.47 -36.64 -8.12
CA ILE A 168 -3.09 -37.41 -6.91
C ILE A 168 -4.26 -38.30 -6.46
N ARG A 169 -5.48 -37.75 -6.39
CA ARG A 169 -6.65 -38.52 -5.96
C ARG A 169 -6.99 -39.64 -6.95
N ASN A 170 -6.77 -39.42 -8.24
CA ASN A 170 -6.96 -40.44 -9.27
C ASN A 170 -5.91 -41.55 -9.16
N ASP A 171 -4.64 -41.21 -8.92
CA ASP A 171 -3.57 -42.20 -8.73
C ASP A 171 -3.82 -43.08 -7.48
N HIS A 172 -4.18 -42.45 -6.36
CA HIS A 172 -4.58 -43.17 -5.14
C HIS A 172 -5.78 -44.10 -5.33
N ARG A 173 -6.71 -43.77 -6.24
CA ARG A 173 -7.82 -44.68 -6.59
C ARG A 173 -7.32 -45.85 -7.42
N ARG A 174 -6.40 -45.64 -8.36
CA ARG A 174 -5.85 -46.70 -9.22
C ARG A 174 -5.02 -47.70 -8.43
N SER A 175 -4.21 -47.26 -7.47
CA SER A 175 -3.37 -48.16 -6.65
C SER A 175 -4.15 -49.06 -5.69
N ARG A 176 -5.45 -48.83 -5.51
CA ARG A 176 -6.34 -49.64 -4.64
C ARG A 176 -7.05 -50.78 -5.39
N TYR A 177 -6.89 -50.88 -6.71
CA TYR A 177 -7.43 -51.94 -7.58
C TYR A 177 -6.29 -52.83 -8.05
#